data_AF-A0A8T3ZU06-F1
#
_entry.id   AF-A0A8T3ZU06-F1
#
_cell.length_a   1.000
_cell.length_b   1.000
_cell.length_c   1.000
_cell.angle_alpha   90.00
_cell.angle_beta   90.00
_cell.angle_gamma   90.00
#
_symmetry.space_group_name_H-M   'P 1'
#
loop_
_entity.id
_entity.type
_entity.pdbx_description
1 polymer ?
#
loop_
_entity_poly.entity_id
_entity_poly.type
_entity_poly.pdbx_seq_one_letter_code
_entity_poly.pdbx_strand_id
1 'polypeptide(L)' 'MSFVKQMSSRIREIRGNKYLYFTYYEDGKKQEVYCGLASSSEAKRKALQSELDYLKRQKKELIEKISKIESMLE' A
#
# COMPACT_ATOMS: atom_id res chain seq x y z
N MET A 1 14.26 -15.06 -4.30
CA MET A 1 12.78 -14.97 -4.25
C MET A 1 12.39 -13.51 -4.08
N SER A 2 12.12 -12.81 -5.19
CA SER A 2 11.74 -11.39 -5.16
C SER A 2 10.26 -11.26 -4.81
N PHE A 3 9.96 -11.05 -3.54
CA PHE A 3 8.61 -10.67 -3.10
C PHE A 3 8.42 -9.18 -3.33
N VAL A 4 8.14 -8.78 -4.57
CA VAL A 4 7.48 -7.48 -4.79
C VAL A 4 6.06 -7.64 -4.23
N LYS A 5 5.88 -7.30 -2.95
CA LYS A 5 4.59 -7.35 -2.25
C LYS A 5 3.58 -6.54 -3.05
N GLN A 6 2.61 -7.24 -3.63
CA GLN A 6 1.63 -6.67 -4.55
C GLN A 6 0.69 -5.74 -3.78
N MET A 7 0.79 -4.44 -4.01
CA MET A 7 -0.25 -3.48 -3.66
C MET A 7 -1.14 -3.22 -4.88
N SER A 8 -2.44 -3.02 -4.65
CA SER A 8 -3.40 -2.72 -5.73
C SER A 8 -4.57 -1.93 -5.21
N SER A 9 -5.07 -0.98 -6.00
CA SER A 9 -6.40 -0.42 -5.78
C SER A 9 -7.44 -1.35 -6.39
N ARG A 10 -8.52 -1.63 -5.65
CA ARG A 10 -9.61 -2.52 -6.07
C ARG A 10 -10.95 -1.82 -5.87
N ILE A 11 -11.84 -2.01 -6.83
CA ILE A 11 -13.22 -1.55 -6.73
C ILE A 11 -14.09 -2.73 -6.27
N ARG A 12 -14.90 -2.54 -5.25
CA ARG A 12 -15.95 -3.48 -4.83
C ARG A 12 -17.31 -2.85 -5.04
N GLU A 13 -18.24 -3.63 -5.57
CA GLU A 13 -19.63 -3.22 -5.68
C GLU A 13 -20.45 -3.79 -4.51
N ILE A 14 -21.17 -2.92 -3.81
CA ILE A 14 -22.05 -3.30 -2.70
C ILE A 14 -23.37 -2.55 -2.90
N ARG A 15 -24.47 -3.29 -3.09
CA ARG A 15 -25.82 -2.74 -3.28
C ARG A 15 -25.89 -1.67 -4.39
N GLY A 16 -25.22 -1.92 -5.52
CA GLY A 16 -25.18 -1.02 -6.69
C GLY A 16 -24.21 0.15 -6.57
N ASN A 17 -23.53 0.34 -5.43
CA ASN A 17 -22.52 1.36 -5.25
C ASN A 17 -21.12 0.77 -5.41
N LYS A 18 -20.26 1.44 -6.18
CA LYS A 18 -18.86 1.07 -6.38
C LYS A 18 -17.98 1.80 -5.37
N TYR A 19 -17.21 1.05 -4.60
CA TYR A 19 -16.34 1.54 -3.54
C TYR A 19 -14.89 1.22 -3.87
N LEU A 20 -14.00 2.19 -3.69
CA LEU A 20 -12.58 2.05 -3.92
C LEU A 20 -11.87 1.68 -2.61
N TYR A 21 -11.04 0.66 -2.70
CA TYR A 21 -10.18 0.19 -1.62
C TYR A 21 -8.74 0.14 -2.09
N PHE A 22 -7.81 0.57 -1.23
CA PHE A 22 -6.39 0.33 -1.40
C PHE A 22 -5.99 -0.92 -0.61
N THR A 23 -5.34 -1.87 -1.26
CA THR A 23 -4.93 -3.14 -0.66
C THR A 23 -3.42 -3.29 -0.71
N TYR A 24 -2.80 -3.67 0.40
CA TYR A 24 -1.38 -3.98 0.49
C TYR A 24 -1.14 -5.17 1.43
N TYR A 25 0.08 -5.72 1.42
CA TYR A 25 0.47 -6.81 2.31
C TYR A 25 1.53 -6.34 3.29
N GLU A 26 1.31 -6.59 4.58
CA GLU A 26 2.23 -6.26 5.67
C GLU A 26 2.36 -7.50 6.56
N ASP A 27 3.59 -7.95 6.79
CA ASP A 27 3.89 -9.18 7.56
C ASP A 27 3.07 -10.43 7.18
N GLY A 28 2.87 -10.61 5.87
CA GLY A 28 2.09 -11.74 5.34
C GLY A 28 0.58 -11.60 5.51
N LYS A 29 0.10 -10.52 6.13
CA LYS A 29 -1.32 -10.20 6.28
C LYS A 29 -1.76 -9.19 5.22
N LYS A 30 -2.93 -9.45 4.64
CA LYS A 30 -3.56 -8.52 3.70
C LYS A 30 -4.22 -7.39 4.50
N GLN A 31 -3.87 -6.16 4.17
CA GLN A 31 -4.47 -4.94 4.71
C GLN A 31 -5.34 -4.29 3.64
N GLU A 32 -6.50 -3.77 4.04
CA GLU A 32 -7.45 -3.11 3.16
C GLU A 32 -7.87 -1.77 3.75
N VAL A 33 -7.66 -0.71 3.00
CA VAL A 33 -7.99 0.67 3.37
C VAL A 33 -9.14 1.13 2.50
N TYR A 34 -10.24 1.55 3.13
CA TYR A 34 -11.38 2.14 2.42
C TYR A 34 -11.04 3.57 1.97
N CYS A 35 -11.15 3.84 0.67
CA CYS A 35 -10.84 5.16 0.11
C CYS A 35 -12.09 6.01 -0.18
N GLY A 36 -13.26 5.40 -0.36
CA GLY A 36 -14.51 6.11 -0.68
C GLY A 36 -15.28 5.47 -1.83
N LEU A 37 -16.26 6.20 -2.38
CA LEU A 37 -16.94 5.82 -3.62
C LEU A 37 -15.98 5.93 -4.82
N ALA A 38 -15.96 4.92 -5.68
CA ALA A 38 -15.05 4.85 -6.83
C ALA A 38 -15.27 5.97 -7.86
N SER A 39 -16.48 6.54 -7.90
CA SER A 39 -16.82 7.70 -8.72
C SER A 39 -16.24 9.01 -8.18
N SER A 40 -15.87 9.07 -6.90
CA SER A 40 -15.36 10.29 -6.26
C SER A 40 -13.88 10.53 -6.59
N SER A 41 -13.57 11.74 -7.03
CA SER A 41 -12.18 12.22 -7.21
C SER A 41 -11.40 12.21 -5.88
N GLU A 42 -12.08 12.46 -4.76
CA GLU A 42 -11.49 12.38 -3.43
C GLU A 42 -11.06 10.96 -3.08
N ALA A 43 -11.85 9.95 -3.45
CA ALA A 43 -11.50 8.55 -3.22
C ALA A 43 -10.25 8.14 -4.00
N LYS A 44 -10.14 8.58 -5.27
CA LYS A 44 -8.93 8.38 -6.08
C LYS A 44 -7.71 9.02 -5.44
N ARG A 45 -7.85 10.26 -4.95
CA ARG A 45 -6.78 10.96 -4.22
C ARG A 45 -6.37 10.22 -2.95
N LYS A 46 -7.32 9.72 -2.17
CA LYS A 46 -7.06 8.90 -0.97
C LYS A 46 -6.35 7.59 -1.29
N ALA A 47 -6.70 6.92 -2.39
CA ALA A 47 -6.02 5.71 -2.82
C ALA A 47 -4.56 5.99 -3.19
N LEU A 48 -4.30 7.03 -3.99
CA LEU A 48 -2.94 7.45 -4.35
C LEU A 48 -2.12 7.90 -3.13
N GLN A 49 -2.75 8.61 -2.18
CA GLN A 49 -2.09 8.99 -0.93
C GLN A 49 -1.70 7.76 -0.12
N SER A 50 -2.60 6.77 -0.02
CA SER A 50 -2.32 5.50 0.69
C SER A 50 -1.17 4.73 0.03
N GLU A 51 -1.13 4.71 -1.29
CA GLU A 51 -0.04 4.12 -2.07
C GLU A 51 1.29 4.84 -1.81
N LEU A 52 1.31 6.17 -1.86
CA LEU A 52 2.50 6.97 -1.57
C LEU A 52 3.03 6.73 -0.15
N ASP A 53 2.13 6.71 0.83
CA ASP A 53 2.50 6.51 2.24
C ASP A 53 3.06 5.11 2.47
N TYR A 54 2.47 4.08 1.84
CA TYR A 54 3.00 2.72 1.85
C TYR A 54 4.41 2.65 1.26
N LEU A 55 4.62 3.24 0.07
CA LEU A 55 5.94 3.27 -0.58
C LEU A 55 6.99 4.00 0.26
N LYS A 56 6.62 5.11 0.92
CA LYS A 56 7.53 5.84 1.82
C LYS A 56 7.97 4.98 3.01
N ARG A 57 7.05 4.21 3.60
CA ARG A 57 7.38 3.28 4.70
C ARG A 57 8.31 2.18 4.22
N GLN A 58 7.99 1.53 3.10
CA GLN A 58 8.85 0.49 2.52
C GLN A 58 10.26 1.02 2.20
N LYS A 59 10.37 2.23 1.64
CA LYS A 59 11.66 2.88 1.41
C LYS A 59 12.45 3.04 2.71
N LYS A 60 11.82 3.54 3.78
CA LYS A 60 12.46 3.72 5.08
C LYS A 60 12.95 2.40 5.67
N GLU A 61 12.10 1.38 5.69
CA GLU A 61 12.46 0.05 6.21
C GLU A 61 13.61 -0.59 5.43
N LEU A 62 13.64 -0.42 4.11
CA LEU A 62 14.72 -0.91 3.27
C LEU A 62 16.03 -0.18 3.56
N ILE A 63 15.99 1.15 3.71
CA ILE A 63 17.17 1.94 4.09
C ILE A 63 17.73 1.45 5.43
N GLU A 64 16.88 1.29 6.45
CA GLU A 64 17.31 0.80 7.76
C GLU A 64 17.94 -0.60 7.70
N LYS A 65 17.38 -1.49 6.88
CA LYS A 65 17.95 -2.83 6.65
C LYS A 65 19.30 -2.78 5.93
N ILE A 66 19.43 -1.93 4.92
CA ILE A 66 20.68 -1.73 4.18
C ILE A 66 21.75 -1.22 5.14
N SER A 67 21.49 -0.14 5.85
CA SER A 67 22.46 0.45 6.79
C SER A 67 22.88 -0.53 7.88
N LYS A 68 21.96 -1.35 8.40
CA LYS A 68 22.30 -2.40 9.37
C LYS A 68 23.27 -3.43 8.79
N ILE A 69 23.08 -3.84 7.54
CA ILE A 69 23.97 -4.82 6.88
C ILE A 69 25.33 -4.18 6.59
N GLU A 70 25.34 -2.93 6.12
CA GLU A 70 26.58 -2.16 5.87
C GLU A 70 27.43 -2.08 7.13
N SER A 71 26.85 -1.72 8.29
CA SER A 71 27.58 -1.68 9.56
C SER A 71 28.03 -3.04 10.09
N MET A 72 27.53 -4.16 9.55
CA MET A 72 28.01 -5.50 9.90
C MET A 72 29.16 -5.97 9.00
N LEU A 73 29.40 -5.29 7.88
CA LEU A 73 30.49 -5.57 6.95
C LEU A 73 31.75 -4.75 7.27
N GLU A 74 31.63 -3.67 8.04
CA GLU A 74 32.72 -2.90 8.65
C GLU A 74 33.24 -3.56 9.94
#